data_AF-A0A433TQ23-F1
#
_entry.id   AF-A0A433TQ23-F1
#
_cell.length_a   1.000
_cell.length_b   1.000
_cell.length_c   1.000
_cell.angle_alpha   90.00
_cell.angle_beta   90.00
_cell.angle_gamma   90.00
#
_symmetry.space_group_name_H-M   'P 1'
#
loop_
_entity.id
_entity.type
_entity.pdbx_description
1 polymer ?
#
loop_
_entity_poly.entity_id
_entity_poly.type
_entity_poly.pdbx_seq_one_letter_code
_entity_poly.pdbx_strand_id
1 'polypeptide(L)'
;SQVYAAVHHAAWLAAFLWLAAMSVNLARLLLCKMRPSSGTRCSRDFIVMAFLCWGIPVSVAGVCLALDINGFVDIGYGAAGVCFIGNAHSMLAVWIAPLMAILLLTIVCCLLVVRIVLKITPAQNKAPTKQSARRNQAVMCLFLSLLMGGNWIFYLVAAAKGDNDILWNLSILLNGCQGLYVMLCFVAKRS
;
A
#
# COMPACT_ATOMS: atom_id res chain seq x y z
N SER A 1 -23.77 -1.04 8.65
CA SER A 1 -24.40 -0.15 7.65
C SER A 1 -23.55 -0.12 6.40
N GLN A 2 -24.15 0.12 5.22
CA GLN A 2 -23.46 0.20 3.92
C GLN A 2 -22.30 1.21 3.92
N VAL A 3 -22.49 2.34 4.61
CA VAL A 3 -21.48 3.40 4.73
C VAL A 3 -20.19 2.91 5.39
N TYR A 4 -20.26 2.11 6.47
CA TYR A 4 -19.05 1.56 7.10
C TYR A 4 -18.28 0.65 6.15
N ALA A 5 -18.98 -0.19 5.37
CA ALA A 5 -18.35 -1.07 4.39
C ALA A 5 -17.68 -0.27 3.25
N ALA A 6 -18.30 0.81 2.78
CA ALA A 6 -17.71 1.70 1.77
C ALA A 6 -16.49 2.48 2.30
N VAL A 7 -16.54 2.96 3.55
CA VAL A 7 -15.39 3.59 4.20
C VAL A 7 -14.24 2.60 4.38
N HIS A 8 -14.55 1.37 4.79
CA HIS A 8 -13.55 0.31 4.93
C HIS A 8 -12.90 -0.03 3.58
N HIS A 9 -13.70 -0.12 2.50
CA HIS A 9 -13.21 -0.30 1.14
C HIS A 9 -12.28 0.85 0.68
N ALA A 10 -12.71 2.10 0.88
CA ALA A 10 -11.89 3.28 0.55
C ALA A 10 -10.58 3.32 1.33
N ALA A 11 -10.63 3.01 2.63
CA ALA A 11 -9.45 3.02 3.50
C ALA A 11 -8.40 2.01 3.05
N TRP A 12 -8.83 0.80 2.68
CA TRP A 12 -7.94 -0.21 2.14
C TRP A 12 -7.30 0.23 0.82
N LEU A 13 -8.10 0.67 -0.17
CA LEU A 13 -7.58 1.19 -1.44
C LEU A 13 -6.57 2.33 -1.22
N ALA A 14 -6.86 3.24 -0.30
CA ALA A 14 -5.96 4.32 0.07
C ALA A 14 -4.64 3.81 0.65
N ALA A 15 -4.68 2.85 1.58
CA ALA A 15 -3.48 2.27 2.16
C ALA A 15 -2.55 1.67 1.08
N PHE A 16 -3.12 0.98 0.09
CA PHE A 16 -2.35 0.43 -1.02
C PHE A 16 -1.81 1.48 -1.98
N LEU A 17 -2.60 2.49 -2.32
CA LEU A 17 -2.10 3.58 -3.15
C LEU A 17 -0.97 4.34 -2.47
N TRP A 18 -1.08 4.59 -1.16
CA TRP A 18 0.01 5.19 -0.38
C TRP A 18 1.26 4.32 -0.39
N LEU A 19 1.12 3.00 -0.28
CA LEU A 19 2.24 2.07 -0.40
C LEU A 19 2.92 2.17 -1.76
N ALA A 20 2.15 2.11 -2.84
CA ALA A 20 2.65 2.22 -4.20
C ALA A 20 3.32 3.58 -4.44
N ALA A 21 2.70 4.67 -3.97
CA ALA A 21 3.26 6.02 -4.06
C ALA A 21 4.61 6.13 -3.32
N MET A 22 4.73 5.52 -2.13
CA MET A 22 5.99 5.45 -1.41
C MET A 22 7.06 4.68 -2.18
N SER A 23 6.73 3.51 -2.74
CA SER A 23 7.68 2.72 -3.54
C SER A 23 8.10 3.44 -4.82
N VAL A 24 7.17 4.11 -5.50
CA VAL A 24 7.44 4.94 -6.69
C VAL A 24 8.35 6.12 -6.34
N ASN A 25 8.05 6.84 -5.26
CA ASN A 25 8.89 7.95 -4.81
C ASN A 25 10.31 7.47 -4.49
N LEU A 26 10.45 6.35 -3.79
CA LEU A 26 11.74 5.76 -3.47
C LEU A 26 12.51 5.34 -4.74
N ALA A 27 11.84 4.70 -5.69
CA ALA A 27 12.42 4.33 -6.98
C ALA A 27 12.91 5.56 -7.75
N ARG A 28 12.09 6.62 -7.84
CA ARG A 28 12.46 7.88 -8.50
C ARG A 28 13.68 8.53 -7.84
N LEU A 29 13.71 8.60 -6.52
CA LEU A 29 14.83 9.18 -5.77
C LEU A 29 16.16 8.46 -6.03
N LEU A 30 16.12 7.13 -6.19
CA LEU A 30 17.30 6.32 -6.46
C LEU A 30 17.70 6.33 -7.95
N LEU A 31 16.73 6.32 -8.87
CA LEU A 31 16.97 6.35 -10.32
C LEU A 31 17.50 7.71 -10.80
N CYS A 32 16.96 8.81 -10.29
CA CYS A 32 17.37 10.16 -10.70
C CYS A 32 18.73 10.63 -10.12
N LYS A 33 19.56 9.69 -9.62
CA LYS A 33 20.90 9.93 -9.07
C LYS A 33 20.97 11.18 -8.19
N MET A 34 20.35 11.14 -7.00
CA MET A 34 20.62 12.08 -5.90
C MET A 34 20.77 13.57 -6.27
N ARG A 35 20.06 14.09 -7.28
CA ARG A 35 20.01 15.55 -7.47
C ARG A 35 19.28 16.14 -6.25
N PRO A 36 19.87 17.10 -5.53
CA PRO A 36 19.15 17.81 -4.48
C PRO A 36 17.95 18.49 -5.15
N SER A 37 16.77 17.93 -4.94
CA SER A 37 15.53 18.50 -5.46
C SER A 37 15.32 19.83 -4.76
N SER A 38 15.17 20.91 -5.51
CA SER A 38 14.73 22.20 -4.99
C SER A 38 13.47 21.99 -4.14
N GLY A 39 13.48 22.44 -2.87
CA GLY A 39 12.44 22.11 -1.89
C GLY A 39 10.99 22.36 -2.33
N THR A 40 10.77 23.31 -3.25
CA THR A 40 9.46 23.62 -3.84
C THR A 40 8.90 22.52 -4.75
N ARG A 41 9.74 21.78 -5.49
CA ARG A 41 9.29 20.67 -6.35
C ARG A 41 8.82 19.47 -5.53
N CYS A 42 9.52 19.19 -4.44
CA CYS A 42 9.19 18.08 -3.52
C CYS A 42 7.82 18.27 -2.84
N SER A 43 7.50 19.50 -2.44
CA SER A 43 6.20 19.82 -1.81
C SER A 43 5.03 19.68 -2.79
N ARG A 44 5.18 20.15 -4.03
CA ARG A 44 4.13 20.02 -5.05
C ARG A 44 3.86 18.56 -5.41
N ASP A 45 4.91 17.76 -5.60
CA ASP A 45 4.77 16.34 -5.93
C ASP A 45 4.09 15.55 -4.81
N PHE A 46 4.39 15.88 -3.54
CA PHE A 46 3.71 15.29 -2.39
C PHE A 46 2.23 15.65 -2.34
N ILE A 47 1.86 16.92 -2.55
CA ILE A 47 0.46 17.37 -2.54
C ILE A 47 -0.33 16.64 -3.63
N VAL A 48 0.20 16.56 -4.85
CA VAL A 48 -0.45 15.85 -5.95
C VAL A 48 -0.61 14.37 -5.61
N MET A 49 0.44 13.71 -5.09
CA MET A 49 0.34 12.31 -4.67
C MET A 49 -0.71 12.12 -3.57
N ALA A 50 -0.79 13.01 -2.58
CA ALA A 50 -1.76 12.93 -1.51
C ALA A 50 -3.20 13.05 -2.03
N PHE A 51 -3.47 14.01 -2.91
CA PHE A 51 -4.78 14.14 -3.54
C PHE A 51 -5.15 12.91 -4.36
N LEU A 52 -4.20 12.30 -5.08
CA LEU A 52 -4.46 11.07 -5.83
C LEU A 52 -4.72 9.87 -4.92
N CYS A 53 -3.88 9.67 -3.89
CA CYS A 53 -3.97 8.51 -2.99
C CYS A 53 -5.21 8.53 -2.10
N TRP A 54 -5.83 9.70 -1.87
CA TRP A 54 -7.11 9.80 -1.14
C TRP A 54 -8.31 9.99 -2.06
N GLY A 55 -8.17 10.82 -3.10
CA GLY A 55 -9.25 11.14 -4.03
C GLY A 55 -9.67 9.93 -4.87
N ILE A 56 -8.73 9.12 -5.35
CA ILE A 56 -9.05 7.92 -6.15
C ILE A 56 -9.86 6.91 -5.30
N PRO A 57 -9.44 6.50 -4.08
CA PRO A 57 -10.22 5.58 -3.26
C PRO A 57 -11.60 6.10 -2.88
N VAL A 58 -11.69 7.37 -2.47
CA VAL A 58 -12.95 7.99 -2.07
C VAL A 58 -13.91 8.07 -3.24
N SER A 59 -13.43 8.46 -4.43
CA SER A 59 -14.26 8.50 -5.64
C SER A 59 -14.72 7.11 -6.07
N VAL A 60 -13.82 6.12 -6.10
CA VAL A 60 -14.17 4.73 -6.44
C VAL A 60 -15.21 4.17 -5.47
N ALA A 61 -14.96 4.24 -4.16
CA ALA A 61 -15.88 3.72 -3.16
C ALA A 61 -17.20 4.49 -3.12
N GLY A 62 -17.17 5.82 -3.30
CA GLY A 62 -18.34 6.69 -3.33
C GLY A 62 -19.24 6.43 -4.54
N VAL A 63 -18.66 6.24 -5.74
CA VAL A 63 -19.40 5.84 -6.94
C VAL A 63 -20.02 4.45 -6.74
N CYS A 64 -19.26 3.49 -6.23
CA CYS A 64 -19.80 2.15 -5.93
C CYS A 64 -20.96 2.22 -4.92
N LEU A 65 -20.82 3.02 -3.87
CA LEU A 65 -21.86 3.19 -2.85
C LEU A 65 -23.11 3.84 -3.44
N ALA A 66 -22.97 4.86 -4.28
CA ALA A 66 -24.08 5.50 -4.96
C ALA A 66 -24.81 4.52 -5.89
N LEU A 67 -24.07 3.70 -6.65
CA LEU A 67 -24.67 2.69 -7.53
C LEU A 67 -25.43 1.61 -6.73
N ASP A 68 -24.88 1.19 -5.59
CA ASP A 68 -25.46 0.18 -4.70
C ASP A 68 -26.74 0.70 -4.01
N ILE A 69 -26.73 1.92 -3.47
CA ILE A 69 -27.89 2.53 -2.81
C ILE A 69 -29.05 2.78 -3.79
N ASN A 70 -28.73 3.20 -5.01
CA ASN A 70 -29.75 3.45 -6.04
C ASN A 70 -30.23 2.15 -6.73
N GLY A 71 -29.65 0.99 -6.41
CA GLY A 71 -30.02 -0.29 -6.99
C GLY A 71 -29.64 -0.45 -8.47
N PHE A 72 -28.73 0.39 -8.99
CA PHE A 72 -28.26 0.28 -10.38
C PHE A 72 -27.30 -0.90 -10.56
N VAL A 73 -26.47 -1.18 -9.54
CA VAL A 73 -25.52 -2.29 -9.52
C VAL A 73 -25.51 -2.88 -8.12
N ASP A 74 -25.65 -4.20 -8.00
CA ASP A 74 -25.49 -4.91 -6.73
C ASP A 74 -23.99 -5.05 -6.38
N ILE A 75 -23.47 -4.07 -5.64
CA ILE A 75 -22.15 -4.15 -5.03
C ILE A 75 -22.23 -5.02 -3.77
N GLY A 76 -23.36 -4.98 -3.07
CA GLY A 76 -23.59 -5.76 -1.87
C GLY A 76 -22.81 -5.22 -0.67
N TYR A 77 -22.70 -3.89 -0.53
CA TYR A 77 -22.06 -3.31 0.66
C TYR A 77 -22.87 -3.69 1.91
N GLY A 78 -22.21 -4.33 2.88
CA GLY A 78 -22.89 -4.73 4.12
C GLY A 78 -23.87 -5.89 3.96
N ALA A 79 -23.91 -6.54 2.78
CA ALA A 79 -24.76 -7.69 2.53
C ALA A 79 -24.30 -8.92 3.34
N ALA A 80 -25.20 -9.87 3.59
CA ALA A 80 -24.91 -11.14 4.28
C ALA A 80 -24.22 -11.00 5.66
N GLY A 81 -24.38 -9.86 6.34
CA GLY A 81 -23.77 -9.61 7.65
C GLY A 81 -22.26 -9.33 7.62
N VAL A 82 -21.63 -9.25 6.44
CA VAL A 82 -20.21 -8.89 6.33
C VAL A 82 -20.03 -7.37 6.33
N CYS A 83 -19.03 -6.86 7.05
CA CYS A 83 -18.69 -5.43 7.06
C CYS A 83 -17.78 -5.06 5.86
N PHE A 84 -18.18 -5.52 4.67
CA PHE A 84 -17.45 -5.34 3.41
C PHE A 84 -18.37 -5.56 2.20
N ILE A 85 -17.78 -5.79 1.03
CA ILE A 85 -18.47 -6.13 -0.22
C ILE A 85 -18.88 -7.61 -0.17
N GLY A 86 -20.18 -7.88 -0.17
CA GLY A 86 -20.73 -9.24 -0.12
C GLY A 86 -20.95 -9.89 -1.48
N ASN A 87 -21.07 -9.10 -2.56
CA ASN A 87 -21.21 -9.64 -3.91
C ASN A 87 -19.83 -10.05 -4.47
N ALA A 88 -19.67 -11.33 -4.82
CA ALA A 88 -18.39 -11.88 -5.26
C ALA A 88 -17.86 -11.25 -6.56
N HIS A 89 -18.74 -10.97 -7.54
CA HIS A 89 -18.35 -10.35 -8.81
C HIS A 89 -17.87 -8.91 -8.59
N SER A 90 -18.61 -8.15 -7.79
CA SER A 90 -18.26 -6.78 -7.41
C SER A 90 -16.96 -6.77 -6.59
N MET A 91 -16.80 -7.69 -5.64
CA MET A 91 -15.55 -7.84 -4.87
C MET A 91 -14.34 -8.09 -5.78
N LEU A 92 -14.49 -8.94 -6.82
CA LEU A 92 -13.41 -9.14 -7.78
C LEU A 92 -13.10 -7.86 -8.57
N ALA A 93 -14.12 -7.20 -9.10
CA ALA A 93 -13.98 -6.09 -10.03
C ALA A 93 -13.53 -4.78 -9.37
N VAL A 94 -14.13 -4.41 -8.24
CA VAL A 94 -13.88 -3.10 -7.59
C VAL A 94 -12.86 -3.16 -6.47
N TRP A 95 -12.54 -4.37 -5.98
CA TRP A 95 -11.58 -4.54 -4.89
C TRP A 95 -10.34 -5.34 -5.30
N ILE A 96 -10.48 -6.62 -5.66
CA ILE A 96 -9.33 -7.50 -5.94
C ILE A 96 -8.55 -7.04 -7.18
N ALA A 97 -9.22 -6.69 -8.29
CA ALA A 97 -8.53 -6.25 -9.50
C ALA A 97 -7.70 -4.97 -9.29
N PRO A 98 -8.25 -3.88 -8.70
CA PRO A 98 -7.47 -2.70 -8.34
C PRO A 98 -6.32 -3.01 -7.38
N LEU A 99 -6.58 -3.83 -6.36
CA LEU A 99 -5.57 -4.30 -5.42
C LEU A 99 -4.38 -4.96 -6.13
N MET A 100 -4.65 -5.92 -7.01
CA MET A 100 -3.62 -6.65 -7.75
C MET A 100 -2.80 -5.72 -8.64
N ALA A 101 -3.43 -4.77 -9.33
CA ALA A 101 -2.73 -3.78 -10.13
C ALA A 101 -1.77 -2.91 -9.29
N ILE A 102 -2.23 -2.44 -8.13
CA ILE A 102 -1.42 -1.61 -7.22
C ILE A 102 -0.27 -2.43 -6.60
N LEU A 103 -0.52 -3.69 -6.23
CA LEU A 103 0.49 -4.60 -5.72
C LEU A 103 1.58 -4.89 -6.76
N LEU A 104 1.20 -5.15 -8.01
CA LEU A 104 2.14 -5.37 -9.11
C LEU A 104 3.05 -4.15 -9.31
N LEU A 105 2.47 -2.93 -9.34
CA LEU A 105 3.23 -1.70 -9.42
C LEU A 105 4.23 -1.57 -8.26
N THR A 106 3.76 -1.84 -7.04
CA THR A 106 4.59 -1.81 -5.82
C THR A 106 5.76 -2.78 -5.93
N ILE A 107 5.51 -4.03 -6.32
CA ILE A 107 6.54 -5.07 -6.48
C ILE A 107 7.58 -4.64 -7.52
N VAL A 108 7.15 -4.15 -8.69
CA VAL A 108 8.07 -3.68 -9.74
C VAL A 108 8.96 -2.56 -9.21
N CYS A 109 8.40 -1.56 -8.53
CA CYS A 109 9.18 -0.48 -7.92
C CYS A 109 10.15 -0.99 -6.85
N CYS A 110 9.73 -1.90 -5.97
CA CYS A 110 10.58 -2.52 -4.97
C CYS A 110 11.77 -3.27 -5.59
N LEU A 111 11.53 -4.06 -6.64
CA LEU A 111 12.59 -4.79 -7.35
C LEU A 111 13.60 -3.83 -8.00
N LEU A 112 13.14 -2.72 -8.58
CA LEU A 112 14.01 -1.67 -9.10
C LEU A 112 14.88 -1.05 -8.00
N VAL A 113 14.26 -0.69 -6.87
CA VAL A 113 14.95 -0.14 -5.69
C VAL A 113 16.02 -1.11 -5.18
N VAL A 114 15.68 -2.39 -4.97
CA VAL A 114 16.63 -3.43 -4.53
C VAL A 114 17.82 -3.52 -5.47
N ARG A 115 17.58 -3.61 -6.80
CA ARG A 115 18.65 -3.69 -7.80
C ARG A 115 19.58 -2.48 -7.75
N ILE A 116 19.05 -1.28 -7.56
CA ILE A 116 19.85 -0.05 -7.47
C ILE A 116 20.66 -0.04 -6.17
N VAL A 117 20.05 -0.37 -5.03
CA VAL A 117 20.73 -0.39 -3.72
C VAL A 117 21.87 -1.42 -3.71
N LEU A 118 21.64 -2.62 -4.26
CA LEU A 118 22.69 -3.65 -4.37
C LEU A 118 23.84 -3.19 -5.26
N LYS A 119 23.55 -2.53 -6.39
CA LYS A 119 24.59 -1.97 -7.28
C LYS A 119 25.40 -0.83 -6.66
N ILE A 120 24.83 -0.07 -5.73
CA ILE A 120 25.51 1.03 -5.02
C ILE A 120 26.39 0.50 -3.86
N THR A 121 26.20 -0.75 -3.44
CA THR A 121 26.85 -1.33 -2.25
C THR A 121 28.37 -1.66 -2.33
N PRO A 122 29.11 -1.64 -3.47
CA PRO A 122 30.52 -2.09 -3.42
C PRO A 122 31.60 -1.14 -2.84
N ALA A 123 31.34 0.09 -2.34
CA ALA A 123 32.48 1.02 -2.14
C ALA A 123 32.45 2.08 -1.02
N GLN A 124 31.59 2.03 0.01
CA GLN A 124 31.59 3.10 1.03
C GLN A 124 31.72 2.61 2.48
N ASN A 125 32.93 2.16 2.82
CA ASN A 125 33.41 1.88 4.17
C ASN A 125 33.97 3.13 4.90
N LYS A 126 33.36 4.32 4.75
CA LYS A 126 33.87 5.53 5.42
C LYS A 126 32.74 6.39 6.01
N ALA A 127 32.69 6.39 7.34
CA ALA A 127 31.98 7.27 8.28
C ALA A 127 30.43 7.38 8.19
N PRO A 128 29.72 7.53 9.33
CA PRO A 128 28.27 7.76 9.36
C PRO A 128 27.96 9.20 8.89
N THR A 129 27.84 9.39 7.58
CA THR A 129 27.40 10.65 6.97
C THR A 129 25.87 10.68 6.83
N LYS A 130 25.26 11.85 6.56
CA LYS A 130 23.81 12.00 6.24
C LYS A 130 23.30 10.99 5.18
N GLN A 131 24.21 10.45 4.37
CA GLN A 131 23.93 9.42 3.36
C GLN A 131 23.60 8.04 3.97
N SER A 132 24.19 7.66 5.11
CA SER A 132 23.88 6.38 5.79
C SER A 132 22.47 6.39 6.41
N ALA A 133 22.06 7.50 7.04
CA ALA A 133 20.72 7.69 7.59
C ALA A 133 19.65 7.62 6.50
N ARG A 134 19.87 8.28 5.36
CA ARG A 134 18.96 8.24 4.21
C ARG A 134 18.89 6.84 3.57
N ARG A 135 20.00 6.11 3.53
CA ARG A 135 20.03 4.70 3.09
C ARG A 135 19.22 3.81 4.04
N ASN A 136 19.37 3.97 5.35
CA ASN A 136 18.59 3.21 6.32
C ASN A 136 17.09 3.48 6.17
N GLN A 137 16.69 4.75 5.98
CA GLN A 137 15.29 5.10 5.71
C GLN A 137 14.79 4.46 4.40
N ALA A 138 15.59 4.45 3.34
CA ALA A 138 15.26 3.77 2.09
C ALA A 138 15.06 2.25 2.27
N VAL A 139 15.94 1.60 3.02
CA VAL A 139 15.83 0.16 3.34
C VAL A 139 14.59 -0.12 4.17
N MET A 140 14.25 0.73 5.14
CA MET A 140 13.05 0.60 5.96
C MET A 140 11.77 0.78 5.12
N CYS A 141 11.72 1.80 4.25
CA CYS A 141 10.60 1.99 3.32
C CYS A 141 10.43 0.80 2.36
N LEU A 142 11.55 0.25 1.86
CA LEU A 142 11.54 -0.92 1.00
C LEU A 142 11.01 -2.15 1.75
N PHE A 143 11.51 -2.42 2.95
CA PHE A 143 11.07 -3.54 3.76
C PHE A 143 9.59 -3.41 4.13
N LEU A 144 9.13 -2.20 4.44
CA LEU A 144 7.71 -1.92 4.64
C LEU A 144 6.86 -2.21 3.39
N SER A 145 7.35 -1.78 2.21
CA SER A 145 6.67 -2.03 0.93
C SER A 145 6.57 -3.52 0.60
N LEU A 146 7.65 -4.27 0.86
CA LEU A 146 7.71 -5.72 0.67
C LEU A 146 6.88 -6.48 1.69
N LEU A 147 6.93 -6.11 2.97
CA LEU A 147 6.12 -6.74 4.01
C LEU A 147 4.64 -6.57 3.71
N MET A 148 4.22 -5.35 3.33
CA MET A 148 2.81 -5.13 3.08
C MET A 148 2.34 -5.83 1.81
N GLY A 149 3.07 -5.72 0.69
CA GLY A 149 2.68 -6.45 -0.51
C GLY A 149 2.74 -7.97 -0.35
N GLY A 150 3.75 -8.47 0.38
CA GLY A 150 3.93 -9.89 0.65
C GLY A 150 2.89 -10.47 1.61
N ASN A 151 2.39 -9.69 2.55
CA ASN A 151 1.39 -10.16 3.51
C ASN A 151 0.06 -10.56 2.81
N TRP A 152 -0.28 -9.90 1.72
CA TRP A 152 -1.47 -10.21 0.93
C TRP A 152 -1.39 -11.55 0.21
N ILE A 153 -0.20 -12.11 0.02
CA ILE A 153 -0.04 -13.46 -0.52
C ILE A 153 -0.71 -14.48 0.42
N PHE A 154 -0.56 -14.33 1.74
CA PHE A 154 -1.23 -15.23 2.70
C PHE A 154 -2.75 -15.13 2.60
N TYR A 155 -3.29 -13.92 2.45
CA TYR A 155 -4.71 -13.69 2.25
C TYR A 155 -5.23 -14.34 0.96
N LEU A 156 -4.52 -14.13 -0.16
CA LEU A 156 -4.90 -14.70 -1.45
C LEU A 156 -4.84 -16.23 -1.45
N VAL A 157 -3.82 -16.82 -0.80
CA VAL A 157 -3.70 -18.27 -0.65
C VAL A 157 -4.79 -18.83 0.27
N ALA A 158 -5.16 -18.12 1.35
CA ALA A 158 -6.27 -18.48 2.20
C ALA A 158 -7.59 -18.47 1.41
N ALA A 159 -7.84 -17.39 0.66
CA ALA A 159 -9.02 -17.24 -0.19
C ALA A 159 -9.11 -18.33 -1.27
N ALA A 160 -7.99 -18.73 -1.87
CA ALA A 160 -7.95 -19.79 -2.87
C ALA A 160 -8.18 -21.19 -2.28
N LYS A 161 -7.81 -21.43 -1.02
CA LYS A 161 -7.96 -22.73 -0.34
C LYS A 161 -9.29 -22.90 0.39
N GLY A 162 -10.07 -21.83 0.58
CA GLY A 162 -11.39 -21.84 1.20
C GLY A 162 -11.33 -22.03 2.72
N ASP A 163 -10.89 -23.21 3.18
CA ASP A 163 -10.98 -23.66 4.57
C ASP A 163 -9.60 -23.81 5.22
N ASN A 164 -8.89 -22.70 5.45
CA ASN A 164 -7.66 -22.72 6.22
C ASN A 164 -7.60 -21.59 7.25
N ASP A 165 -8.14 -21.88 8.44
CA ASP A 165 -8.20 -20.93 9.55
C ASP A 165 -6.82 -20.42 9.96
N ILE A 166 -5.77 -21.24 9.82
CA ILE A 166 -4.40 -20.83 10.16
C ILE A 166 -3.95 -19.70 9.23
N LEU A 167 -4.17 -19.84 7.92
CA LEU A 167 -3.79 -18.82 6.94
C LEU A 167 -4.63 -17.54 7.09
N TRP A 168 -5.93 -17.67 7.38
CA TRP A 168 -6.80 -16.53 7.66
C TRP A 168 -6.35 -15.76 8.91
N ASN A 169 -6.13 -16.47 10.02
CA ASN A 169 -5.68 -15.88 11.29
C ASN A 169 -4.29 -15.24 11.15
N LEU A 170 -3.36 -15.90 10.45
CA LEU A 170 -2.03 -15.35 10.19
C LEU A 170 -2.12 -14.07 9.36
N SER A 171 -2.95 -14.05 8.32
CA SER A 171 -3.16 -12.87 7.48
C SER A 171 -3.71 -11.70 8.31
N ILE A 172 -4.71 -11.95 9.16
CA ILE A 172 -5.29 -10.93 10.04
C ILE A 172 -4.25 -10.40 11.01
N LEU A 173 -3.50 -11.28 11.67
CA LEU A 173 -2.46 -10.90 12.64
C LEU A 173 -1.37 -10.03 11.99
N LEU A 174 -0.84 -10.47 10.85
CA LEU A 174 0.21 -9.73 10.14
C LEU A 174 -0.28 -8.38 9.64
N ASN A 175 -1.54 -8.27 9.18
CA ASN A 175 -2.14 -6.99 8.77
C ASN A 175 -2.31 -6.06 9.98
N GLY A 176 -2.76 -6.57 11.13
CA GLY A 176 -2.86 -5.80 12.37
C GLY A 176 -1.50 -5.32 12.88
N CYS A 177 -0.46 -6.15 12.82
CA CYS A 177 0.90 -5.82 13.25
C CYS A 177 1.61 -4.84 12.30
N GLN A 178 1.17 -4.71 11.05
CA GLN A 178 1.81 -3.84 10.07
C GLN A 178 1.81 -2.37 10.53
N GLY A 179 0.69 -1.88 11.09
CA GLY A 179 0.61 -0.53 11.63
C GLY A 179 1.59 -0.29 12.78
N LEU A 180 1.75 -1.28 13.67
CA LEU A 180 2.73 -1.25 14.75
C LEU A 180 4.16 -1.21 14.21
N TYR A 181 4.47 -1.98 13.16
CA TYR A 181 5.77 -1.96 12.51
C TYR A 181 6.11 -0.58 11.94
N VAL A 182 5.16 0.09 11.28
CA VAL A 182 5.33 1.46 10.77
C VAL A 182 5.62 2.44 11.92
N MET A 183 4.83 2.38 12.99
CA MET A 183 4.99 3.22 14.19
C MET A 183 6.40 3.07 14.78
N LEU A 184 6.86 1.84 14.99
CA LEU A 184 8.18 1.56 15.56
C LEU A 184 9.30 2.07 14.63
N CYS A 185 9.14 1.91 13.32
CA CYS A 185 10.13 2.29 12.33
C CYS A 185 10.29 3.81 12.16
N PHE A 186 9.19 4.56 12.10
CA PHE A 186 9.21 5.97 11.71
C PHE A 186 8.98 6.95 12.87
N VAL A 187 8.27 6.53 13.92
CA VAL A 187 7.92 7.39 15.05
C VAL A 187 8.86 7.11 16.23
N ALA A 188 8.91 5.87 16.71
CA ALA A 188 9.70 5.53 17.89
C ALA A 188 11.22 5.65 17.65
N LYS A 189 11.68 5.38 16.42
CA LYS A 189 13.10 5.49 16.02
C LYS A 189 13.57 6.94 15.75
N ARG A 190 12.70 7.94 15.90
CA ARG A 190 13.03 9.37 15.76
C ARG A 190 13.54 9.98 17.09
N SER A 191 13.73 9.16 18.12
CA SER A 191 14.39 9.51 19.39
C SER A 191 15.89 9.21 19.36
#